data_AF-A0A0Q6KKC8-F1
#
_entry.id   AF-A0A0Q6KKC8-F1
#
_cell.length_a   1.000
_cell.length_b   1.000
_cell.length_c   1.000
_cell.angle_alpha   90.00
_cell.angle_beta   90.00
_cell.angle_gamma   90.00
#
_symmetry.space_group_name_H-M   'P 1'
#
loop_
_entity.id
_entity.type
_entity.pdbx_description
1 polymer ?
#
loop_
_entity_poly.entity_id
_entity_poly.type
_entity_poly.pdbx_seq_one_letter_code
_entity_poly.pdbx_strand_id
1 'polypeptide(L)'
;MRVLLILIAFGMIAIPALLALARGQDGRPRRIRNALLIFLAPALMLGLIHGVPELDGRALQNPVLWTSLRMVLSALALILPWILYVWLVGRR
;
A
#
# COMPACT_ATOMS: atom_id res chain seq x y z
N MET A 1 -6.78 17.49 11.32
CA MET A 1 -6.51 17.13 9.91
C MET A 1 -5.56 15.94 9.75
N ARG A 2 -4.37 15.93 10.37
CA ARG A 2 -3.39 14.82 10.25
C ARG A 2 -3.97 13.43 10.57
N VAL A 3 -4.72 13.30 11.65
CA VAL A 3 -5.33 12.02 12.09
C VAL A 3 -6.34 11.50 11.06
N LEU A 4 -7.16 12.38 10.48
CA LEU A 4 -8.16 12.02 9.47
C LEU A 4 -7.51 11.46 8.21
N LEU A 5 -6.44 12.10 7.72
CA LEU A 5 -5.71 11.63 6.54
C LEU A 5 -5.05 10.27 6.76
N ILE A 6 -4.52 10.02 7.96
CA ILE A 6 -3.96 8.71 8.33
C ILE A 6 -5.05 7.64 8.35
N LEU A 7 -6.23 7.93 8.92
CA LEU A 7 -7.36 7.01 8.93
C LEU A 7 -7.86 6.69 7.52
N ILE A 8 -7.93 7.69 6.64
CA ILE A 8 -8.30 7.50 5.23
C ILE A 8 -7.27 6.61 4.52
N ALA A 9 -5.98 6.91 4.66
CA ALA A 9 -4.91 6.12 4.06
C ALA A 9 -4.91 4.68 4.59
N PHE A 10 -5.12 4.50 5.89
CA PHE A 10 -5.27 3.19 6.51
C PHE A 10 -6.47 2.43 5.95
N GLY A 11 -7.63 3.09 5.86
CA GLY A 11 -8.84 2.52 5.25
C GLY A 11 -8.62 2.09 3.80
N MET A 12 -7.98 2.93 2.99
CA MET A 12 -7.68 2.63 1.59
C MET A 12 -6.84 1.36 1.40
N ILE A 13 -5.99 1.03 2.37
CA ILE A 13 -5.15 -0.18 2.34
C ILE A 13 -5.87 -1.37 2.98
N ALA A 14 -6.53 -1.17 4.13
CA ALA A 14 -7.14 -2.23 4.92
C ALA A 14 -8.45 -2.78 4.32
N ILE A 15 -9.29 -1.91 3.73
CA ILE A 15 -10.60 -2.29 3.16
C ILE A 15 -10.47 -3.40 2.10
N PRO A 16 -9.65 -3.29 1.05
CA PRO A 16 -9.52 -4.34 0.05
C PRO A 16 -8.99 -5.67 0.62
N ALA A 17 -8.11 -5.62 1.62
CA ALA A 17 -7.63 -6.82 2.31
C ALA A 17 -8.75 -7.52 3.11
N LEU A 18 -9.56 -6.75 3.85
CA LEU A 18 -10.69 -7.27 4.60
C LEU A 18 -11.77 -7.83 3.68
N LEU A 19 -12.05 -7.18 2.55
CA LEU A 19 -12.97 -7.69 1.53
C LEU A 19 -12.48 -9.01 0.92
N ALA A 20 -11.17 -9.15 0.69
CA ALA A 20 -10.58 -10.40 0.22
C ALA A 20 -10.69 -11.53 1.27
N LEU A 21 -10.55 -11.20 2.55
CA LEU A 21 -10.67 -12.15 3.65
C LEU A 21 -12.12 -12.61 3.87
N ALA A 22 -13.07 -11.68 3.76
CA ALA A 22 -14.50 -11.91 3.98
C ALA A 22 -15.16 -12.73 2.86
N ARG A 23 -14.60 -12.75 1.64
CA ARG A 23 -15.14 -13.55 0.53
C ARG A 23 -15.06 -15.04 0.85
N GLY A 24 -16.20 -15.72 0.92
CA GLY A 24 -16.30 -17.14 1.27
C GLY A 24 -15.92 -18.14 0.17
N GLN A 25 -15.57 -17.67 -1.03
CA GLN A 25 -15.42 -18.53 -2.21
C GLN A 25 -14.07 -19.26 -2.34
N ASP A 26 -13.09 -18.91 -1.50
CA ASP A 26 -11.75 -19.50 -1.50
C ASP A 26 -11.50 -20.38 -0.27
N GLY A 27 -10.68 -21.43 -0.43
CA GLY A 27 -10.19 -22.21 0.72
C GLY A 27 -9.51 -21.30 1.76
N ARG A 28 -9.71 -21.58 3.06
CA ARG A 28 -9.20 -20.79 4.20
C ARG A 28 -7.73 -20.32 4.04
N PRO A 29 -6.76 -21.16 3.61
CA PRO A 29 -5.38 -20.71 3.46
C PRO A 29 -5.17 -19.70 2.31
N ARG A 30 -5.93 -19.81 1.22
CA ARG A 30 -5.79 -18.91 0.05
C ARG A 30 -6.33 -17.51 0.36
N ARG A 31 -7.40 -17.42 1.15
CA ARG A 31 -7.99 -16.15 1.63
C ARG A 31 -7.03 -15.35 2.50
N ILE A 32 -6.45 -16.02 3.50
CA ILE A 32 -5.50 -15.41 4.43
C ILE A 32 -4.27 -14.92 3.65
N ARG A 33 -3.72 -15.74 2.76
CA ARG A 33 -2.57 -15.35 1.93
C ARG A 33 -2.87 -14.14 1.04
N ASN A 34 -4.01 -14.13 0.35
CA ASN A 34 -4.38 -13.02 -0.53
C ASN A 34 -4.59 -11.72 0.26
N ALA A 35 -5.31 -11.78 1.39
CA ALA A 35 -5.51 -10.61 2.26
C ALA A 35 -4.17 -10.08 2.81
N LEU A 36 -3.26 -10.99 3.21
CA LEU A 36 -1.94 -10.62 3.70
C LEU A 36 -1.11 -9.91 2.63
N LEU A 37 -1.13 -10.41 1.39
CA LEU A 37 -0.41 -9.78 0.26
C LEU A 37 -0.98 -8.39 -0.07
N ILE A 38 -2.30 -8.25 -0.09
CA ILE A 38 -2.98 -6.98 -0.38
C ILE A 38 -2.64 -5.91 0.68
N PHE A 39 -2.50 -6.32 1.95
CA PHE A 39 -2.21 -5.40 3.05
C PHE A 39 -0.72 -5.11 3.22
N LEU A 40 0.12 -6.15 3.24
CA LEU A 40 1.50 -6.05 3.68
C LEU A 40 2.43 -5.47 2.59
N ALA A 41 2.20 -5.80 1.32
CA ALA A 41 3.03 -5.30 0.21
C ALA A 41 3.03 -3.75 0.12
N PRO A 42 1.88 -3.06 0.09
CA PRO A 42 1.86 -1.59 0.06
C PRO A 42 2.38 -0.96 1.37
N ALA A 43 2.15 -1.58 2.53
CA ALA A 43 2.68 -1.09 3.80
C ALA A 43 4.21 -1.14 3.85
N LEU A 44 4.83 -2.22 3.38
CA LEU A 44 6.28 -2.35 3.27
C LEU A 44 6.86 -1.34 2.27
N MET A 45 6.21 -1.16 1.11
CA MET A 45 6.61 -0.11 0.16
C MET A 45 6.58 1.28 0.79
N LEU A 46 5.51 1.65 1.50
CA LEU A 46 5.42 2.94 2.18
C LEU A 46 6.52 3.13 3.23
N GLY A 47 6.84 2.08 4.00
CA GLY A 47 7.94 2.09 4.95
C GLY A 47 9.29 2.35 4.30
N LEU A 48 9.57 1.70 3.16
CA LEU A 48 10.81 1.91 2.40
C LEU A 48 10.88 3.31 1.79
N ILE A 49 9.78 3.80 1.21
CA ILE A 49 9.71 5.14 0.61
C ILE A 49 9.96 6.24 1.66
N HIS A 50 9.58 6.00 2.91
CA HIS A 50 9.70 6.99 3.99
C HIS A 50 10.95 6.83 4.86
N GLY A 51 11.58 5.65 4.91
CA GLY A 51 12.76 5.39 5.75
C GLY A 51 14.13 5.65 5.09
N VAL A 52 14.23 5.63 3.76
CA VAL A 52 15.48 5.88 3.01
C VAL A 52 15.99 7.35 3.00
N PRO A 53 15.15 8.40 3.07
CA PRO A 53 15.61 9.78 2.85
C PRO A 53 16.56 10.38 3.88
N GLU A 54 16.52 9.90 5.13
CA GLU A 54 17.19 10.60 6.25
C GLU A 54 18.71 10.32 6.31
N LEU A 55 19.22 9.38 5.50
CA LEU A 55 20.61 8.92 5.53
C LEU A 55 21.42 9.22 4.26
N ASP A 56 20.79 9.62 3.16
CA ASP A 56 21.47 9.77 1.86
C ASP A 56 21.59 11.24 1.42
N GLY A 57 22.83 11.75 1.37
CA GLY A 57 23.18 13.09 0.89
C GLY A 57 22.74 13.40 -0.56
N ARG A 58 22.25 12.40 -1.30
CA ARG A 58 21.60 12.56 -2.62
C ARG A 58 20.26 13.31 -2.53
N ALA A 59 19.54 13.19 -1.42
CA ALA A 59 18.29 13.93 -1.21
C ALA A 59 18.52 15.44 -1.06
N LEU A 60 19.69 15.85 -0.55
CA LEU A 60 20.10 17.25 -0.44
C LEU A 60 20.49 17.88 -1.80
N GLN A 61 20.96 17.08 -2.76
CA GLN A 61 21.37 17.59 -4.08
C GLN A 61 20.20 17.86 -5.02
N ASN A 62 19.12 17.06 -4.96
CA ASN A 62 17.94 17.23 -5.82
C ASN A 62 16.64 17.09 -5.02
N PRO A 63 16.31 18.10 -4.19
CA PRO A 63 15.18 18.02 -3.26
C PRO A 63 13.83 17.89 -3.97
N VAL A 64 13.61 18.64 -5.06
CA VAL A 64 12.35 18.63 -5.82
C VAL A 64 12.10 17.25 -6.43
N LEU A 65 13.12 16.67 -7.09
CA LEU A 65 13.01 15.38 -7.75
C LEU A 65 12.70 14.26 -6.75
N TRP A 66 13.31 14.33 -5.56
CA TRP A 66 13.07 13.38 -4.47
C TRP A 66 11.66 13.51 -3.87
N THR A 67 11.18 14.75 -3.65
CA THR A 67 9.81 14.98 -3.17
C THR A 67 8.77 14.51 -4.18
N SER A 68 8.95 14.80 -5.47
CA SER A 68 8.06 14.33 -6.54
C SER A 68 8.04 12.81 -6.63
N LEU A 69 9.21 12.15 -6.59
CA LEU A 69 9.29 10.68 -6.57
C LEU A 69 8.56 10.09 -5.35
N ARG A 70 8.76 10.67 -4.16
CA ARG A 70 8.07 10.25 -2.94
C ARG A 70 6.55 10.37 -3.07
N MET A 71 6.05 11.48 -3.62
CA MET A 71 4.61 11.65 -3.84
C MET A 71 4.05 10.61 -4.81
N VAL A 72 4.72 10.38 -5.94
CA VAL A 72 4.31 9.39 -6.93
C VAL A 72 4.32 7.98 -6.34
N LEU A 73 5.38 7.61 -5.63
CA LEU A 73 5.48 6.29 -4.99
C LEU A 73 4.44 6.10 -3.87
N SER A 74 4.14 7.13 -3.09
CA SER A 74 3.08 7.10 -2.08
C SER A 74 1.68 6.96 -2.71
N ALA A 75 1.41 7.71 -3.79
CA ALA A 75 0.16 7.59 -4.53
C ALA A 75 0.01 6.19 -5.15
N LEU A 76 1.10 5.64 -5.71
CA LEU A 76 1.11 4.30 -6.28
C LEU A 76 0.86 3.24 -5.20
N ALA A 77 1.47 3.38 -4.02
CA ALA A 77 1.26 2.48 -2.89
C ALA A 77 -0.17 2.51 -2.34
N LEU A 78 -0.88 3.64 -2.46
CA LEU A 78 -2.30 3.75 -2.10
C LEU A 78 -3.22 3.02 -3.09
N ILE A 79 -2.84 2.97 -4.37
CA ILE A 79 -3.62 2.32 -5.43
C ILE A 79 -3.31 0.82 -5.52
N LEU A 80 -2.10 0.41 -5.16
CA LEU A 80 -1.63 -0.98 -5.21
C LEU A 80 -2.54 -2.01 -4.51
N PRO A 81 -3.10 -1.78 -3.30
CA PRO A 81 -4.01 -2.72 -2.64
C PRO A 81 -5.25 -3.02 -3.49
N TRP A 82 -5.79 -2.01 -4.18
CA TRP A 82 -6.97 -2.14 -5.03
C TRP A 82 -6.68 -2.91 -6.30
N ILE A 83 -5.52 -2.66 -6.93
CA ILE A 83 -5.07 -3.44 -8.08
C ILE A 83 -4.88 -4.91 -7.69
N LEU A 84 -4.22 -5.18 -6.56
CA LEU A 84 -4.02 -6.54 -6.06
C LEU A 84 -5.35 -7.22 -5.73
N TYR A 85 -6.30 -6.50 -5.15
CA TYR A 85 -7.65 -7.01 -4.91
C TYR A 85 -8.34 -7.43 -6.21
N VAL A 86 -8.41 -6.55 -7.22
CA VAL A 86 -9.04 -6.88 -8.51
C VAL A 86 -8.33 -8.05 -9.19
N TRP A 87 -7.01 -8.08 -9.17
CA TRP A 87 -6.23 -9.12 -9.86
C TRP A 87 -6.29 -10.50 -9.19
N LEU A 88 -6.23 -10.55 -7.85
CA LEU A 88 -6.24 -11.80 -7.08
C LEU A 88 -7.66 -12.33 -6.82
N VAL A 89 -8.64 -11.42 -6.74
CA VAL A 89 -9.98 -11.72 -6.22
C VAL A 89 -11.07 -11.46 -7.26
N GLY A 90 -10.92 -10.46 -8.13
CA GLY A 90 -11.89 -10.12 -9.20
C GLY A 90 -11.78 -10.97 -10.46
N ARG A 91 -10.77 -11.83 -10.59
CA ARG A 91 -10.53 -12.68 -11.76
C ARG A 91 -11.33 -14.00 -11.79
N ARG A 92 -12.34 -14.14 -10.93
CA ARG A 92 -13.26 -15.28 -10.88
C ARG A 92 -14.69 -14.81 -10.99
#